data_AF-A0A2P2MCI0-F1
#
_entry.id   AF-A0A2P2MCI0-F1
#
_cell.length_a   1.000
_cell.length_b   1.000
_cell.length_c   1.000
_cell.angle_alpha   90.00
_cell.angle_beta   90.00
_cell.angle_gamma   90.00
#
_symmetry.space_group_name_H-M   'P 1'
#
loop_
_entity.id
_entity.type
_entity.pdbx_description
1 polymer ?
#
loop_
_entity_poly.entity_id
_entity_poly.type
_entity_poly.pdbx_seq_one_letter_code
_entity_poly.pdbx_strand_id
1 'polypeptide(L)' 'MAPAAATSSELKPRDVCIVGVARTPMGGFLGTLSSLSAIKLGSIAIEGLNTA' A
#
# COMPACT_ATOMS: atom_id res chain seq x y z
N MET A 1 -17.11 -11.11 -2.52
CA MET A 1 -17.81 -10.95 -1.23
C MET A 1 -16.75 -10.60 -0.18
N ALA A 2 -16.52 -9.31 0.08
CA ALA A 2 -15.64 -8.88 1.18
C ALA A 2 -16.43 -8.97 2.51
N PRO A 3 -15.80 -9.31 3.64
CA PRO A 3 -16.51 -9.39 4.90
C PRO A 3 -17.04 -7.99 5.27
N ALA A 4 -18.30 -7.93 5.69
CA ALA A 4 -18.92 -6.72 6.20
C ALA A 4 -18.09 -6.18 7.37
N ALA A 5 -17.66 -4.92 7.28
CA ALA A 5 -16.94 -4.24 8.35
C ALA A 5 -17.79 -4.30 9.62
N ALA A 6 -17.25 -4.92 10.67
CA ALA A 6 -17.90 -5.00 11.97
C ALA A 6 -18.17 -3.57 12.47
N THR A 7 -19.43 -3.18 12.55
CA THR A 7 -19.89 -1.96 13.21
C THR A 7 -19.80 -2.16 14.72
N SER A 8 -18.58 -2.15 15.25
CA SER A 8 -18.34 -2.04 16.70
C SER A 8 -17.46 -0.82 16.89
N SER A 9 -18.04 0.24 17.44
CA SER A 9 -17.47 1.58 17.56
C SER A 9 -16.27 1.67 18.51
N GLU A 10 -15.85 0.55 19.09
CA GLU A 10 -14.84 0.48 20.13
C GLU A 10 -13.65 -0.33 19.63
N LEU A 11 -12.58 0.37 19.28
CA LEU A 11 -11.31 -0.23 18.90
C LEU A 11 -10.66 -0.81 20.16
N LYS A 12 -10.58 -2.13 20.24
CA LYS A 12 -9.86 -2.81 21.31
C LYS A 12 -8.35 -2.69 21.07
N PRO A 13 -7.50 -2.74 22.11
CA PRO A 13 -6.04 -2.66 21.96
C PRO A 13 -5.40 -3.71 21.05
N ARG A 14 -6.11 -4.78 20.71
CA ARG A 14 -5.66 -5.86 19.84
C ARG A 14 -6.28 -5.84 18.45
N ASP A 15 -7.11 -4.85 18.16
CA ASP A 15 -7.75 -4.75 16.86
C ASP A 15 -6.73 -4.26 15.82
N VAL A 16 -6.68 -4.96 14.69
CA VAL A 16 -5.77 -4.64 13.59
C VAL A 16 -6.44 -3.61 12.69
N CYS A 17 -5.78 -2.46 12.50
CA CYS A 17 -6.25 -1.40 11.62
C CYS A 17 -5.20 -1.11 10.52
N ILE A 18 -5.69 -0.64 9.37
CA ILE A 18 -4.83 -0.16 8.28
C ILE A 18 -4.51 1.30 8.56
N VAL A 19 -3.24 1.59 8.87
CA VAL A 19 -2.78 2.95 9.24
C VAL A 19 -2.39 3.82 8.05
N GLY A 20 -2.21 3.23 6.88
CA GLY A 20 -1.84 3.95 5.67
C GLY A 20 -1.74 3.04 4.45
N VAL A 21 -1.75 3.66 3.27
CA VAL A 21 -1.59 2.98 1.98
C VAL A 21 -0.68 3.82 1.09
N ALA A 22 0.26 3.16 0.42
CA ALA A 22 1.11 3.78 -0.58
C ALA A 22 1.17 2.88 -1.82
N ARG A 23 1.24 3.50 -3.00
CA ARG A 23 1.26 2.81 -4.29
C ARG A 23 2.31 3.45 -5.19
N THR A 24 3.03 2.62 -5.93
CA THR A 24 3.83 3.12 -7.05
C THR A 24 2.96 3.30 -8.29
N PRO A 25 3.32 4.22 -9.20
CA PRO A 25 2.72 4.25 -10.53
C PRO A 25 2.97 2.91 -11.23
N MET A 26 1.97 2.43 -11.97
CA MET A 26 2.08 1.23 -12.80
C MET A 26 2.34 1.64 -14.25
N GLY A 27 3.34 1.04 -14.88
CA GLY A 27 3.73 1.31 -16.26
C GLY A 27 3.22 0.22 -17.22
N GLY A 28 3.24 0.51 -18.51
CA GLY A 28 3.02 -0.50 -19.56
C GLY A 28 4.23 -1.42 -19.74
N PHE A 29 4.00 -2.62 -20.29
CA PHE A 29 5.07 -3.55 -20.64
C PHE A 29 6.04 -2.87 -21.63
N LEU A 30 7.35 -2.92 -21.32
CA LEU A 30 8.42 -2.18 -22.03
C LEU A 30 8.31 -0.63 -21.97
N GLY A 31 7.57 -0.07 -21.00
CA GLY A 31 7.44 1.37 -20.80
C GLY A 31 8.58 2.02 -20.00
N THR A 32 8.36 3.24 -19.51
CA THR A 32 9.36 4.07 -18.79
C THR A 32 9.86 3.47 -17.48
N LEU A 33 9.10 2.55 -16.87
CA LEU A 33 9.46 1.86 -15.64
C LEU A 33 10.18 0.52 -15.88
N SER A 34 10.36 0.10 -17.15
CA SER A 34 11.00 -1.18 -17.51
C SER A 34 12.47 -1.27 -17.09
N SER A 35 13.15 -0.12 -17.00
CA SER A 35 14.56 -0.04 -16.56
C SER A 35 14.71 -0.10 -15.04
N LEU A 36 13.61 -0.05 -14.28
CA LEU A 36 13.64 -0.16 -12.82
C LEU A 36 13.32 -1.60 -12.41
N SER A 37 14.11 -2.15 -11.49
CA SER A 37 13.82 -3.48 -10.93
C SER A 37 12.56 -3.43 -10.05
N ALA A 38 11.87 -4.56 -9.95
CA ALA A 38 10.68 -4.68 -9.10
C ALA A 38 10.97 -4.33 -7.62
N ILE A 39 12.16 -4.65 -7.13
CA ILE A 39 12.58 -4.31 -5.75
C ILE A 39 12.70 -2.79 -5.57
N LYS A 40 13.23 -2.08 -6.57
CA LYS A 40 13.36 -0.62 -6.52
C LYS A 40 11.99 0.07 -6.52
N LEU A 41 11.02 -0.44 -7.29
CA LEU A 41 9.63 0.00 -7.20
C LEU A 41 9.03 -0.27 -5.81
N GLY A 42 9.29 -1.44 -5.23
CA GLY A 42 8.87 -1.75 -3.86
C GLY A 42 9.43 -0.79 -2.81
N SER A 43 10.71 -0.41 -2.94
CA SER A 43 11.35 0.58 -2.06
C SER A 43 10.64 1.93 -2.12
N ILE A 44 10.30 2.41 -3.32
CA ILE A 44 9.58 3.67 -3.51
C ILE A 44 8.18 3.63 -2.88
N ALA A 45 7.49 2.49 -2.95
CA ALA A 45 6.20 2.34 -2.27
C ALA A 45 6.34 2.46 -0.74
N ILE A 46 7.42 1.94 -0.16
CA ILE A 46 7.69 2.02 1.27
C ILE A 46 8.10 3.44 1.66
N GLU A 47 8.98 4.09 0.90
CA GLU A 47 9.35 5.51 1.10
C GLU A 47 8.13 6.43 1.08
N GLY A 48 7.19 6.18 0.17
CA GLY A 48 5.95 6.95 0.05
C GLY A 48 5.00 6.82 1.25
N LEU A 49 5.14 5.78 2.09
CA LEU A 49 4.36 5.64 3.31
C LEU A 49 4.82 6.60 4.43
N ASN A 50 6.11 6.94 4.45
CA ASN A 50 6.72 7.76 5.49
C ASN A 50 6.92 9.24 5.08
N THR A 51 6.75 9.56 3.80
CA THR A 51 7.04 10.89 3.24
C THR A 51 5.76 11.73 3.12
N ALA A 52 5.18 12.09 4.25
CA ALA A 52 4.06 13.04 4.36
C ALA A 52 4.46 14.22 5.25
#